data_AF-A0A2V8QLG9-F1
#
_entry.id   AF-A0A2V8QLG9-F1
#
_cell.length_a   1.000
_cell.length_b   1.000
_cell.length_c   1.000
_cell.angle_alpha   90.00
_cell.angle_beta   90.00
_cell.angle_gamma   90.00
#
_symmetry.space_group_name_H-M   'P 1'
#
loop_
_entity.id
_entity.type
_entity.pdbx_description
1 polymer ?
#
loop_
_entity_poly.entity_id
_entity_poly.type
_entity_poly.pdbx_seq_one_letter_code
_entity_poly.pdbx_strand_id
1 'polypeptide(L)'
;MEVEHVNLPAGTALDVFVDGQKVGTITLGPLQAGELELETEHGQTLPLINSRTRVVVAGASGNTVVAGAFGDITPTPTPTPTPNSTPTPTPTPGSSPSPTPTPTPTTTPTATPTPTPGNETRIEALLAGAPMGGLTPKGNAKFRARDDGRSEFEVEVEKVNLPAGTVLNVLVDGVRVGQLTLAPTLEAELELETEHGASVPGVTSTSTVVVTNAQGQTILSGAFNSAATAATGHDNDIDDTDFFVEQHYRDFLDREADDAGLDFWANGIKQCGSDAACAERARVSASAAFFLSIEFQETGYMLYRFNKESFGTMPRRNQFLVDMQAAAQGLVVGQPGWEQKLEDNKRQVADAWVNRPEFHARFDAMTDDQFVDALFRNAGVQPAEAERSDLAEGLRQHSETRATVLRKVADDAGFKQKEQTSAFVLMQYFGYLHRNPDEGADADMSGFNFWLKKLDDNGGDFQKAEMVRAFIESAEYRNRFRW
;
A
#
# COMPACT_ATOMS: atom_id res chain seq x y z
N MET A 1 12.03 -29.35 -6.15
CA MET A 1 10.57 -29.25 -6.35
C MET A 1 10.03 -30.67 -6.37
N GLU A 2 9.03 -30.96 -5.54
CA GLU A 2 8.45 -32.29 -5.41
C GLU A 2 6.95 -32.25 -5.77
N VAL A 3 6.46 -33.32 -6.41
CA VAL A 3 5.04 -33.52 -6.71
C VAL A 3 4.66 -34.89 -6.18
N GLU A 4 3.59 -34.96 -5.39
CA GLU A 4 3.07 -36.20 -4.81
C GLU A 4 1.57 -36.35 -5.10
N HIS A 5 1.07 -37.58 -5.01
CA HIS A 5 -0.36 -37.91 -5.14
C HIS A 5 -1.01 -37.44 -6.45
N VAL A 6 -0.23 -37.36 -7.52
CA VAL A 6 -0.73 -36.94 -8.83
C VAL A 6 -1.49 -38.10 -9.46
N ASN A 7 -2.78 -37.94 -9.79
CA ASN A 7 -3.57 -39.01 -10.40
C ASN A 7 -3.22 -39.26 -11.88
N LEU A 8 -1.96 -39.61 -12.15
CA LEU A 8 -1.39 -39.91 -13.46
C LEU A 8 -0.56 -41.21 -13.40
N PRO A 9 -0.40 -41.96 -14.51
CA PRO A 9 0.35 -43.21 -14.52
C PRO A 9 1.84 -43.04 -14.18
N ALA A 10 2.45 -44.07 -13.57
CA ALA A 10 3.90 -44.14 -13.42
C ALA A 10 4.60 -44.11 -14.79
N GLY A 11 5.73 -43.40 -14.86
CA GLY A 11 6.45 -43.13 -16.10
C GLY A 11 5.94 -41.90 -16.88
N THR A 12 4.91 -41.21 -16.39
CA THR A 12 4.47 -39.93 -16.98
C THR A 12 5.54 -38.86 -16.77
N ALA A 13 5.94 -38.19 -17.85
CA ALA A 13 6.83 -37.02 -17.81
C ALA A 13 6.01 -35.73 -17.67
N LEU A 14 6.41 -34.88 -16.72
CA LEU A 14 5.79 -33.60 -16.42
C LEU A 14 6.83 -32.50 -16.57
N ASP A 15 6.53 -31.47 -17.36
CA ASP A 15 7.42 -30.34 -17.56
C ASP A 15 7.25 -29.32 -16.44
N VAL A 16 8.37 -28.84 -15.89
CA VAL A 16 8.41 -27.85 -14.84
C VAL A 16 8.79 -26.50 -15.44
N PHE A 17 7.96 -25.50 -15.18
CA PHE A 17 8.14 -24.12 -15.61
C PHE A 17 8.30 -23.22 -14.40
N VAL A 18 9.23 -22.28 -14.47
CA VAL A 18 9.43 -21.19 -13.51
C VAL A 18 9.27 -19.88 -14.27
N ASP A 19 8.31 -19.04 -13.88
CA ASP A 19 7.90 -17.81 -14.58
C ASP A 19 7.74 -18.02 -16.10
N GLY A 20 7.10 -19.13 -16.47
CA GLY A 20 6.80 -19.48 -17.86
C GLY A 20 7.98 -20.07 -18.64
N GLN A 21 9.20 -20.09 -18.08
CA GLN A 21 10.35 -20.76 -18.70
C GLN A 21 10.45 -22.21 -18.23
N LYS A 22 10.55 -23.15 -19.17
CA LYS A 22 10.77 -24.57 -18.85
C LYS A 22 12.16 -24.74 -18.24
N VAL A 23 12.22 -25.17 -16.98
CA VAL A 23 13.46 -25.38 -16.23
C VAL A 23 13.84 -26.86 -16.08
N GLY A 24 12.90 -27.78 -16.31
CA GLY A 24 13.18 -29.22 -16.24
C GLY A 24 11.97 -30.10 -16.49
N THR A 25 12.13 -31.39 -16.23
CA THR A 25 11.07 -32.40 -16.38
C THR A 25 11.14 -33.38 -15.19
N ILE A 26 10.00 -33.65 -14.55
CA ILE A 26 9.81 -34.66 -13.50
C ILE A 26 9.24 -35.93 -14.15
N THR A 27 9.74 -37.10 -13.76
CA THR A 27 9.14 -38.39 -14.17
C THR A 27 8.49 -39.05 -12.95
N LEU A 28 7.19 -39.36 -13.04
CA LEU A 28 6.46 -39.97 -11.92
C LEU A 28 6.90 -41.42 -11.69
N GLY A 29 7.22 -41.74 -10.44
CA GLY A 29 7.49 -43.11 -9.98
C GLY A 29 6.22 -43.94 -9.75
N PRO A 30 6.36 -45.19 -9.28
CA PRO A 30 5.24 -46.10 -8.99
C PRO A 30 4.25 -45.59 -7.94
N LEU A 31 4.68 -44.67 -7.09
CA LEU A 31 3.86 -44.01 -6.06
C LEU A 31 3.18 -42.72 -6.58
N GLN A 32 3.24 -42.48 -7.89
CA GLN A 32 2.72 -41.27 -8.53
C GLN A 32 3.31 -39.97 -7.96
N ALA A 33 4.59 -40.04 -7.57
CA ALA A 33 5.38 -38.94 -7.05
C ALA A 33 6.68 -38.79 -7.84
N GLY A 34 7.27 -37.59 -7.83
CA GLY A 34 8.56 -37.33 -8.46
C GLY A 34 9.14 -35.98 -8.06
N GLU A 35 10.46 -35.86 -8.17
CA GLU A 35 11.22 -34.69 -7.73
C GLU A 35 12.14 -34.16 -8.84
N LEU A 36 12.32 -32.85 -8.86
CA LEU A 36 13.32 -32.13 -9.66
C LEU A 36 14.18 -31.26 -8.75
N GLU A 37 15.48 -31.51 -8.75
CA GLU A 37 16.50 -30.71 -8.08
C GLU A 37 17.35 -29.98 -9.13
N LEU A 38 17.58 -28.68 -8.93
CA LEU A 38 18.36 -27.84 -9.83
C LEU A 38 19.43 -27.10 -9.03
N GLU A 39 20.69 -27.27 -9.42
CA GLU A 39 21.87 -26.76 -8.72
C GLU A 39 22.68 -25.85 -9.67
N THR A 40 22.77 -24.57 -9.33
CA THR A 40 23.51 -23.57 -10.12
C THR A 40 25.02 -23.83 -10.14
N GLU A 41 25.55 -24.50 -9.12
CA GLU A 41 26.96 -24.94 -9.05
C GLU A 41 27.33 -25.97 -10.12
N HIS A 42 26.33 -26.68 -10.68
CA HIS A 42 26.50 -27.63 -11.77
C HIS A 42 26.19 -27.02 -13.15
N GLY A 43 26.16 -25.69 -13.27
CA GLY A 43 26.03 -24.97 -14.54
C GLY A 43 24.60 -24.86 -15.08
N GLN A 44 23.60 -25.18 -14.25
CA GLN A 44 22.18 -25.02 -14.59
C GLN A 44 21.74 -23.56 -14.39
N THR A 45 21.00 -23.02 -15.36
CA THR A 45 20.46 -21.65 -15.30
C THR A 45 19.06 -21.65 -14.71
N LEU A 46 18.87 -20.88 -13.64
CA LEU A 46 17.55 -20.59 -13.07
C LEU A 46 17.13 -19.15 -13.41
N PRO A 47 15.85 -18.88 -13.69
CA PRO A 47 15.31 -17.53 -13.69
C PRO A 47 15.56 -16.84 -12.34
N LEU A 48 15.47 -15.51 -12.29
CA LEU A 48 15.49 -14.80 -11.02
C LEU A 48 14.27 -15.23 -10.19
N ILE A 49 14.49 -15.88 -9.05
CA ILE A 49 13.43 -16.35 -8.16
C ILE A 49 13.20 -15.32 -7.05
N ASN A 50 11.97 -14.86 -6.87
CA ASN A 50 11.53 -14.02 -5.77
C ASN A 50 10.27 -14.61 -5.10
N SER A 51 9.83 -14.00 -3.98
CA SER A 51 8.50 -14.29 -3.45
C SER A 51 7.48 -13.83 -4.49
N ARG A 52 6.72 -14.78 -5.04
CA ARG A 52 5.77 -14.68 -6.19
C ARG A 52 6.27 -15.25 -7.52
N THR A 53 7.53 -15.69 -7.66
CA THR A 53 7.95 -16.44 -8.85
C THR A 53 7.12 -17.73 -8.96
N ARG A 54 6.39 -17.87 -10.06
CA ARG A 54 5.40 -18.94 -10.25
C ARG A 54 6.09 -20.21 -10.72
N VAL A 55 5.71 -21.33 -10.13
CA VAL A 55 6.15 -22.66 -10.54
C VAL A 55 4.95 -23.46 -11.03
N VAL A 56 5.06 -24.03 -12.23
CA VAL A 56 4.02 -24.82 -12.87
C VAL A 56 4.59 -26.16 -13.27
N VAL A 57 3.89 -27.22 -12.88
CA VAL A 57 4.12 -28.57 -13.38
C VAL A 57 3.00 -28.87 -14.38
N ALA A 58 3.33 -29.11 -15.64
CA ALA A 58 2.37 -29.36 -16.70
C ALA A 58 2.60 -30.72 -17.38
N GLY A 59 1.52 -31.34 -17.83
CA GLY A 59 1.59 -32.55 -18.66
C GLY A 59 2.04 -32.24 -20.09
N ALA A 60 2.37 -33.28 -20.86
CA ALA A 60 2.82 -33.16 -22.25
C ALA A 60 1.84 -32.43 -23.19
N SER A 61 0.56 -32.34 -22.83
CA SER A 61 -0.48 -31.58 -23.53
C SER A 61 -0.59 -30.10 -23.11
N GLY A 62 0.28 -29.62 -22.20
CA GLY A 62 0.28 -28.24 -21.69
C GLY A 62 -0.77 -27.98 -20.59
N ASN A 63 -1.50 -29.01 -20.16
CA ASN A 63 -2.42 -28.92 -19.03
C ASN A 63 -1.65 -28.78 -17.72
N THR A 64 -2.01 -27.80 -16.90
CA THR A 64 -1.45 -27.63 -15.55
C THR A 64 -1.87 -28.81 -14.68
N VAL A 65 -0.89 -29.49 -14.10
CA VAL A 65 -1.07 -30.60 -13.16
C VAL A 65 -0.99 -30.09 -11.73
N VAL A 66 0.03 -29.28 -11.44
CA VAL A 66 0.19 -28.56 -10.17
C VAL A 66 0.75 -27.18 -10.48
N ALA A 67 0.32 -26.16 -9.76
CA ALA A 67 0.96 -24.86 -9.80
C ALA A 67 1.03 -24.26 -8.39
N GLY A 68 2.07 -23.47 -8.16
CA GLY A 68 2.27 -22.69 -6.95
C GLY A 68 3.14 -21.48 -7.27
N ALA A 69 3.46 -20.70 -6.26
CA ALA A 69 4.51 -19.69 -6.35
C ALA A 69 5.47 -19.89 -5.19
N PHE A 70 6.72 -19.46 -5.35
CA PHE A 70 7.62 -19.34 -4.22
C PHE A 70 6.99 -18.34 -3.24
N GLY A 71 6.51 -18.82 -2.11
CA GLY A 71 6.12 -17.98 -0.98
C GLY A 71 7.35 -17.70 -0.12
N ASP A 72 7.27 -16.67 0.71
CA ASP A 72 8.17 -16.60 1.87
C ASP A 72 7.92 -17.86 2.71
N ILE A 73 8.96 -18.68 2.93
CA ILE A 73 8.86 -19.82 3.84
C ILE A 73 8.73 -19.32 5.27
N THR A 74 7.49 -19.09 5.72
CA THR A 74 7.18 -19.08 7.14
C THR A 74 5.71 -19.45 7.36
N PRO A 75 5.39 -20.49 8.15
CA PRO A 75 4.01 -20.78 8.50
C PRO A 75 3.45 -19.62 9.35
N THR A 76 2.22 -19.20 9.06
CA THR A 76 1.51 -18.18 9.84
C THR A 76 0.55 -18.83 10.84
N PRO A 77 0.87 -18.92 12.15
CA PRO A 77 -0.14 -19.00 13.19
C PRO A 77 -0.68 -17.61 13.58
N THR A 78 -1.93 -17.62 14.05
CA THR A 78 -2.82 -16.53 14.46
C THR A 78 -2.29 -15.55 15.53
N PRO A 79 -2.74 -14.29 15.51
CA PRO A 79 -3.20 -13.62 16.73
C PRO A 79 -4.58 -12.97 16.68
N THR A 80 -5.12 -12.91 17.89
CA THR A 80 -6.47 -12.58 18.34
C THR A 80 -6.71 -11.06 18.44
N PRO A 81 -7.86 -10.54 18.00
CA PRO A 81 -8.31 -9.20 18.42
C PRO A 81 -8.80 -9.24 19.89
N THR A 82 -8.17 -8.47 20.78
CA THR A 82 -8.69 -8.11 22.12
C THR A 82 -9.74 -6.97 22.01
N PRO A 83 -10.64 -6.78 22.99
CA PRO A 83 -12.07 -6.61 22.72
C PRO A 83 -12.54 -5.16 22.52
N ASN A 84 -13.43 -5.07 21.54
CA ASN A 84 -14.60 -4.19 21.36
C ASN A 84 -14.88 -3.15 22.48
N SER A 85 -14.77 -1.87 22.15
CA SER A 85 -15.37 -0.78 22.93
C SER A 85 -16.88 -0.75 22.71
N THR A 86 -17.64 -1.20 23.71
CA THR A 86 -19.11 -1.14 23.77
C THR A 86 -19.64 0.29 23.50
N PRO A 87 -20.58 0.50 22.56
CA PRO A 87 -21.23 1.80 22.38
C PRO A 87 -22.24 2.06 23.51
N THR A 88 -22.08 3.19 24.19
CA THR A 88 -23.02 3.74 25.19
C THR A 88 -24.28 4.29 24.49
N PRO A 89 -25.50 4.09 25.04
CA PRO A 89 -26.76 4.38 24.34
C PRO A 89 -27.03 5.87 24.05
N THR A 90 -27.58 6.09 22.85
CA THR A 90 -28.07 7.34 22.25
C THR A 90 -29.23 7.98 23.02
N PRO A 91 -29.20 9.30 23.33
CA PRO A 91 -30.41 10.08 23.57
C PRO A 91 -30.98 10.74 22.28
N THR A 92 -32.30 10.69 22.20
CA THR A 92 -33.26 11.11 21.15
C THR A 92 -33.14 12.60 20.70
N PRO A 93 -33.52 12.97 19.46
CA PRO A 93 -33.20 14.27 18.84
C PRO A 93 -34.06 15.45 19.31
N GLY A 94 -33.44 16.62 19.45
CA GLY A 94 -34.09 17.91 19.69
C GLY A 94 -34.12 18.81 18.45
N SER A 95 -35.33 19.27 18.12
CA SER A 95 -35.80 20.27 17.13
C SER A 95 -34.82 21.11 16.31
N SER A 96 -35.00 20.99 14.98
CA SER A 96 -34.61 21.88 13.87
C SER A 96 -35.15 23.31 13.98
N PRO A 97 -34.42 24.30 13.42
CA PRO A 97 -35.09 25.33 12.63
C PRO A 97 -34.48 25.59 11.23
N SER A 98 -35.39 25.55 10.25
CA SER A 98 -35.61 26.42 9.07
C SER A 98 -34.65 26.39 7.86
N PRO A 99 -35.19 26.18 6.63
CA PRO A 99 -34.42 26.03 5.39
C PRO A 99 -33.91 27.36 4.80
N THR A 100 -32.72 27.31 4.22
CA THR A 100 -32.11 28.35 3.37
C THR A 100 -32.39 28.00 1.89
N PRO A 101 -32.66 28.96 0.99
CA PRO A 101 -33.27 28.71 -0.32
C PRO A 101 -32.45 27.80 -1.26
N THR A 102 -33.19 26.89 -1.89
CA THR A 102 -32.77 25.95 -2.93
C THR A 102 -32.31 26.66 -4.21
N PRO A 103 -31.09 26.40 -4.73
CA PRO A 103 -30.70 26.84 -6.07
C PRO A 103 -31.49 26.08 -7.14
N THR A 104 -31.92 26.82 -8.17
CA THR A 104 -32.69 26.35 -9.33
C THR A 104 -31.92 25.25 -10.08
N PRO A 105 -32.57 24.13 -10.48
CA PRO A 105 -31.91 23.05 -11.19
C PRO A 105 -31.38 23.52 -12.54
N THR A 106 -30.07 23.42 -12.73
CA THR A 106 -29.45 23.50 -14.05
C THR A 106 -29.64 22.14 -14.71
N THR A 107 -30.07 22.13 -15.97
CA THR A 107 -30.30 20.90 -16.74
C THR A 107 -29.05 20.03 -16.77
N THR A 108 -29.08 18.92 -16.05
CA THR A 108 -28.09 17.84 -16.14
C THR A 108 -28.06 17.34 -17.59
N PRO A 109 -26.91 17.30 -18.27
CA PRO A 109 -26.81 16.65 -19.57
C PRO A 109 -27.25 15.20 -19.42
N THR A 110 -28.18 14.77 -20.28
CA THR A 110 -28.64 13.39 -20.38
C THR A 110 -27.42 12.48 -20.51
N ALA A 111 -27.25 11.55 -19.57
CA ALA A 111 -26.24 10.50 -19.67
C ALA A 111 -26.42 9.78 -21.01
N THR A 112 -25.36 9.75 -21.82
CA THR A 112 -25.27 8.84 -22.96
C THR A 112 -25.48 7.43 -22.42
N PRO A 113 -26.36 6.60 -23.02
CA PRO A 113 -26.63 5.26 -22.52
C PRO A 113 -25.32 4.47 -22.44
N THR A 114 -24.96 4.01 -21.24
CA THR A 114 -23.90 3.02 -21.05
C THR A 114 -24.25 1.80 -21.90
N PRO A 115 -23.38 1.40 -22.86
CA PRO A 115 -23.67 0.27 -23.72
C PRO A 115 -23.89 -0.99 -22.87
N THR A 116 -24.90 -1.78 -23.26
CA THR A 116 -25.21 -3.08 -22.68
C THR A 116 -23.95 -3.96 -22.59
N PRO A 117 -23.71 -4.69 -21.49
CA PRO A 117 -22.53 -5.55 -21.37
C PRO A 117 -22.53 -6.59 -22.50
N GLY A 118 -21.65 -6.41 -23.49
CA GLY A 118 -21.18 -7.49 -24.35
C GLY A 118 -20.21 -8.38 -23.56
N ASN A 119 -19.80 -9.53 -24.11
CA ASN A 119 -18.68 -10.21 -23.48
C ASN A 119 -17.45 -9.29 -23.62
N GLU A 120 -16.70 -9.18 -22.54
CA GLU A 120 -15.44 -8.44 -22.52
C GLU A 120 -14.37 -9.30 -21.87
N THR A 121 -13.16 -9.20 -22.42
CA THR A 121 -11.96 -9.74 -21.80
C THR A 121 -11.37 -8.65 -20.93
N ARG A 122 -11.18 -8.94 -19.64
CA ARG A 122 -10.37 -8.14 -18.72
C ARG A 122 -9.22 -9.00 -18.20
N ILE A 123 -8.00 -8.50 -18.31
CA ILE A 123 -6.80 -9.13 -17.76
C ILE A 123 -5.91 -8.05 -17.14
N GLU A 124 -5.19 -8.44 -16.09
CA GLU A 124 -4.32 -7.55 -15.33
C GLU A 124 -2.94 -8.20 -15.12
N ALA A 125 -1.93 -7.34 -14.94
CA ALA A 125 -0.57 -7.68 -14.57
C ALA A 125 -0.14 -6.76 -13.43
N LEU A 126 0.23 -7.33 -12.28
CA LEU A 126 0.94 -6.57 -11.27
C LEU A 126 2.38 -6.32 -11.75
N LEU A 127 2.85 -5.09 -11.58
CA LEU A 127 4.19 -4.65 -11.95
C LEU A 127 5.01 -4.40 -10.68
N ALA A 128 6.25 -4.87 -10.68
CA ALA A 128 7.17 -4.65 -9.57
C ALA A 128 8.55 -4.25 -10.08
N GLY A 129 9.24 -3.41 -9.29
CA GLY A 129 10.59 -2.93 -9.56
C GLY A 129 11.58 -3.28 -8.45
N ALA A 130 12.87 -3.18 -8.76
CA ALA A 130 13.91 -3.22 -7.73
C ALA A 130 13.88 -1.91 -6.90
N PRO A 131 14.26 -1.95 -5.61
CA PRO A 131 14.30 -0.75 -4.78
C PRO A 131 15.16 0.36 -5.39
N MET A 132 14.63 1.59 -5.38
CA MET A 132 15.29 2.80 -5.87
C MET A 132 15.00 3.98 -4.95
N GLY A 133 16.06 4.68 -4.53
CA GLY A 133 15.92 5.84 -3.64
C GLY A 133 15.21 5.53 -2.32
N GLY A 134 15.32 4.29 -1.81
CA GLY A 134 14.65 3.86 -0.58
C GLY A 134 13.17 3.51 -0.75
N LEU A 135 12.62 3.55 -1.97
CA LEU A 135 11.29 3.06 -2.29
C LEU A 135 11.34 1.83 -3.19
N THR A 136 10.39 0.92 -3.04
CA THR A 136 10.17 -0.18 -4.01
C THR A 136 9.06 0.21 -4.97
N PRO A 137 9.36 0.44 -6.26
CA PRO A 137 8.34 0.76 -7.25
C PRO A 137 7.35 -0.38 -7.43
N LYS A 138 6.08 -0.02 -7.58
CA LYS A 138 4.98 -0.94 -7.85
C LYS A 138 4.04 -0.34 -8.89
N GLY A 139 3.16 -1.15 -9.45
CA GLY A 139 2.16 -0.68 -10.39
C GLY A 139 1.28 -1.81 -10.89
N ASN A 140 0.41 -1.49 -11.82
CA ASN A 140 -0.42 -2.45 -12.52
C ASN A 140 -0.51 -2.09 -13.99
N ALA A 141 -0.64 -3.10 -14.83
CA ALA A 141 -1.06 -2.95 -16.20
C ALA A 141 -2.35 -3.73 -16.38
N LYS A 142 -3.33 -3.14 -17.03
CA LYS A 142 -4.64 -3.72 -17.19
C LYS A 142 -5.04 -3.58 -18.67
N PHE A 143 -5.83 -4.51 -19.15
CA PHE A 143 -6.28 -4.56 -20.54
C PHE A 143 -7.73 -4.98 -20.60
N ARG A 144 -8.52 -4.21 -21.35
CA ARG A 144 -9.93 -4.47 -21.62
C ARG A 144 -10.14 -4.59 -23.12
N ALA A 145 -10.81 -5.65 -23.57
CA ALA A 145 -11.25 -5.82 -24.95
C ALA A 145 -12.72 -6.22 -24.99
N ARG A 146 -13.51 -5.48 -25.75
CA ARG A 146 -14.96 -5.68 -25.92
C ARG A 146 -15.25 -6.31 -27.27
N ASP A 147 -16.32 -7.10 -27.34
CA ASP A 147 -16.78 -7.74 -28.58
C ASP A 147 -17.11 -6.74 -29.71
N ASP A 148 -17.40 -5.48 -29.37
CA ASP A 148 -17.65 -4.39 -30.34
C ASP A 148 -16.37 -3.83 -31.00
N GLY A 149 -15.21 -4.40 -30.68
CA GLY A 149 -13.90 -4.01 -31.22
C GLY A 149 -13.21 -2.90 -30.44
N ARG A 150 -13.87 -2.32 -29.42
CA ARG A 150 -13.20 -1.38 -28.52
C ARG A 150 -12.25 -2.11 -27.59
N SER A 151 -11.07 -1.55 -27.43
CA SER A 151 -10.09 -1.98 -26.45
C SER A 151 -9.43 -0.79 -25.78
N GLU A 152 -8.85 -1.09 -24.63
CA GLU A 152 -8.20 -0.17 -23.72
C GLU A 152 -7.03 -0.87 -23.03
N PHE A 153 -5.95 -0.13 -22.86
CA PHE A 153 -4.76 -0.58 -22.15
C PHE A 153 -4.28 0.54 -21.25
N GLU A 154 -4.14 0.23 -19.97
CA GLU A 154 -3.70 1.17 -18.95
C GLU A 154 -2.45 0.63 -18.25
N VAL A 155 -1.54 1.53 -17.89
CA VAL A 155 -0.42 1.25 -17.00
C VAL A 155 -0.31 2.36 -15.97
N GLU A 156 -0.45 1.99 -14.71
CA GLU A 156 -0.20 2.85 -13.55
C GLU A 156 1.09 2.40 -12.86
N VAL A 157 1.91 3.37 -12.43
CA VAL A 157 3.10 3.13 -11.62
C VAL A 157 3.07 4.04 -10.40
N GLU A 158 3.53 3.53 -9.27
CA GLU A 158 3.61 4.23 -8.00
C GLU A 158 5.00 4.03 -7.37
N LYS A 159 5.36 4.94 -6.46
CA LYS A 159 6.60 4.89 -5.68
C LYS A 159 7.88 4.82 -6.54
N VAL A 160 7.82 5.34 -7.76
CA VAL A 160 8.99 5.48 -8.62
C VAL A 160 9.78 6.69 -8.13
N ASN A 161 10.79 6.48 -7.29
CA ASN A 161 11.57 7.58 -6.69
C ASN A 161 12.60 8.18 -7.66
N LEU A 162 12.11 8.78 -8.73
CA LEU A 162 12.86 9.57 -9.71
C LEU A 162 12.35 11.02 -9.70
N PRO A 163 13.12 11.98 -10.26
CA PRO A 163 12.66 13.37 -10.36
C PRO A 163 11.33 13.49 -11.11
N ALA A 164 10.45 14.36 -10.64
CA ALA A 164 9.22 14.70 -11.35
C ALA A 164 9.52 15.20 -12.78
N GLY A 165 8.66 14.85 -13.74
CA GLY A 165 8.88 15.09 -15.16
C GLY A 165 9.76 14.04 -15.85
N THR A 166 10.26 13.03 -15.14
CA THR A 166 10.96 11.89 -15.76
C THR A 166 10.00 11.15 -16.68
N VAL A 167 10.40 10.99 -17.95
CA VAL A 167 9.64 10.23 -18.94
C VAL A 167 10.06 8.77 -18.90
N LEU A 168 9.09 7.88 -18.73
CA LEU A 168 9.26 6.42 -18.77
C LEU A 168 8.64 5.88 -20.06
N ASN A 169 9.20 4.80 -20.60
CA ASN A 169 8.64 4.08 -21.74
C ASN A 169 7.85 2.87 -21.24
N VAL A 170 6.72 2.59 -21.87
CA VAL A 170 5.95 1.37 -21.64
C VAL A 170 6.12 0.46 -22.84
N LEU A 171 6.51 -0.79 -22.58
CA LEU A 171 6.70 -1.81 -23.59
C LEU A 171 5.77 -2.99 -23.31
N VAL A 172 5.13 -3.51 -24.36
CA VAL A 172 4.40 -4.78 -24.34
C VAL A 172 5.14 -5.76 -25.24
N ASP A 173 5.54 -6.90 -24.70
CA ASP A 173 6.31 -7.94 -25.43
C ASP A 173 7.54 -7.38 -26.16
N GLY A 174 8.23 -6.44 -25.50
CA GLY A 174 9.44 -5.78 -26.00
C GLY A 174 9.18 -4.66 -27.03
N VAL A 175 7.93 -4.40 -27.40
CA VAL A 175 7.54 -3.32 -28.31
C VAL A 175 7.06 -2.12 -27.50
N ARG A 176 7.65 -0.93 -27.72
CA ARG A 176 7.20 0.30 -27.07
C ARG A 176 5.80 0.70 -27.56
N VAL A 177 4.86 0.82 -26.62
CA VAL A 177 3.44 1.16 -26.88
C VAL A 177 3.08 2.58 -26.45
N GLY A 178 3.82 3.16 -25.50
CA GLY A 178 3.53 4.49 -24.98
C GLY A 178 4.63 5.04 -24.07
N GLN A 179 4.32 6.14 -23.40
CA GLN A 179 5.17 6.79 -22.40
C GLN A 179 4.35 7.30 -21.23
N LEU A 180 4.97 7.31 -20.06
CA LEU A 180 4.48 7.88 -18.81
C LEU A 180 5.31 9.11 -18.48
N THR A 181 4.73 10.13 -17.85
CA THR A 181 5.50 11.24 -17.25
C THR A 181 5.27 11.24 -15.75
N LEU A 182 6.35 11.08 -14.98
CA LEU A 182 6.27 10.98 -13.53
C LEU A 182 5.80 12.29 -12.89
N ALA A 183 4.73 12.22 -12.11
CA ALA A 183 4.22 13.34 -11.33
C ALA A 183 5.05 13.58 -10.04
N PRO A 184 4.94 14.75 -9.41
CA PRO A 184 5.56 15.00 -8.09
C PRO A 184 5.13 14.04 -6.99
N THR A 185 4.01 13.32 -7.16
CA THR A 185 3.49 12.29 -6.25
C THR A 185 4.25 10.95 -6.34
N LEU A 186 5.26 10.85 -7.21
CA LEU A 186 5.99 9.61 -7.53
C LEU A 186 5.14 8.57 -8.27
N GLU A 187 4.11 9.04 -8.96
CA GLU A 187 3.14 8.23 -9.69
C GLU A 187 3.06 8.68 -11.15
N ALA A 188 2.67 7.76 -12.05
CA ALA A 188 2.42 8.08 -13.45
C ALA A 188 1.45 7.08 -14.06
N GLU A 189 0.68 7.53 -15.05
CA GLU A 189 -0.33 6.73 -15.71
C GLU A 189 -0.26 6.90 -17.24
N LEU A 190 -0.52 5.81 -17.96
CA LEU A 190 -0.68 5.76 -19.41
C LEU A 190 -2.01 5.08 -19.67
N GLU A 191 -2.91 5.78 -20.33
CA GLU A 191 -4.19 5.26 -20.80
C GLU A 191 -4.21 5.29 -22.33
N LEU A 192 -4.47 4.14 -22.96
CA LEU A 192 -4.63 4.00 -24.40
C LEU A 192 -6.01 3.44 -24.70
N GLU A 193 -6.85 4.23 -25.35
CA GLU A 193 -8.21 3.83 -25.71
C GLU A 193 -8.48 3.94 -27.21
N THR A 194 -9.00 2.86 -27.79
CA THR A 194 -9.45 2.87 -29.20
C THR A 194 -10.58 3.87 -29.46
N GLU A 195 -11.43 4.16 -28.48
CA GLU A 195 -12.52 5.14 -28.61
C GLU A 195 -12.01 6.58 -28.73
N HIS A 196 -10.86 6.87 -28.15
CA HIS A 196 -10.13 8.13 -28.32
C HIS A 196 -9.13 8.10 -29.49
N GLY A 197 -9.18 7.06 -30.33
CA GLY A 197 -8.34 6.91 -31.52
C GLY A 197 -6.90 6.47 -31.25
N ALA A 198 -6.60 6.01 -30.02
CA ALA A 198 -5.28 5.48 -29.69
C ALA A 198 -5.07 4.08 -30.32
N SER A 199 -3.79 3.77 -30.60
CA SER A 199 -3.39 2.43 -31.00
C SER A 199 -3.17 1.58 -29.75
N VAL A 200 -4.13 0.71 -29.44
CA VAL A 200 -4.02 -0.22 -28.31
C VAL A 200 -3.27 -1.49 -28.74
N PRO A 201 -2.26 -1.95 -27.97
CA PRO A 201 -1.54 -3.17 -28.29
C PRO A 201 -2.44 -4.40 -28.16
N GLY A 202 -2.18 -5.43 -28.97
CA GLY A 202 -2.76 -6.75 -28.73
C GLY A 202 -2.11 -7.37 -27.50
N VAL A 203 -2.90 -7.62 -26.46
CA VAL A 203 -2.44 -8.22 -25.20
C VAL A 203 -3.07 -9.59 -25.02
N THR A 204 -2.25 -10.55 -24.57
CA THR A 204 -2.70 -11.89 -24.19
C THR A 204 -2.40 -12.14 -22.71
N SER A 205 -2.93 -13.23 -22.15
CA SER A 205 -2.59 -13.68 -20.80
C SER A 205 -1.16 -14.22 -20.63
N THR A 206 -0.32 -14.07 -21.64
CA THR A 206 1.12 -14.35 -21.58
C THR A 206 1.96 -13.14 -21.92
N SER A 207 1.32 -12.01 -22.27
CA SER A 207 2.02 -10.79 -22.63
C SER A 207 2.74 -10.20 -21.42
N THR A 208 3.92 -9.67 -21.67
CA THR A 208 4.78 -9.01 -20.68
C THR A 208 4.67 -7.51 -20.80
N VAL A 209 4.69 -6.80 -19.68
CA VAL A 209 4.76 -5.34 -19.61
C VAL A 209 6.06 -4.96 -18.93
N VAL A 210 6.79 -4.03 -19.54
CA VAL A 210 8.03 -3.48 -18.99
C VAL A 210 7.98 -1.97 -19.05
N VAL A 211 8.23 -1.33 -17.92
CA VAL A 211 8.40 0.12 -17.80
C VAL A 211 9.89 0.42 -17.69
N THR A 212 10.45 1.21 -18.61
CA THR A 212 11.88 1.57 -18.59
C THR A 212 12.08 3.08 -18.52
N ASN A 213 13.25 3.51 -18.04
CA ASN A 213 13.68 4.89 -18.27
C ASN A 213 14.13 5.10 -19.74
N ALA A 214 14.55 6.33 -20.06
CA ALA A 214 15.02 6.71 -21.39
C ALA A 214 16.32 5.97 -21.81
N GLN A 215 17.09 5.46 -20.85
CA GLN A 215 18.33 4.70 -21.08
C GLN A 215 18.06 3.20 -21.25
N GLY A 216 16.81 2.74 -21.15
CA GLY A 216 16.44 1.33 -21.28
C GLY A 216 16.63 0.51 -20.01
N GLN A 217 16.90 1.14 -18.86
CA GLN A 217 16.89 0.44 -17.57
C GLN A 217 15.44 0.13 -17.19
N THR A 218 15.17 -1.13 -16.88
CA THR A 218 13.90 -1.57 -16.31
C THR A 218 13.66 -0.92 -14.95
N ILE A 219 12.52 -0.24 -14.83
CA ILE A 219 12.01 0.31 -13.58
C ILE A 219 10.98 -0.67 -12.99
N LEU A 220 10.02 -1.13 -13.80
CA LEU A 220 9.06 -2.15 -13.41
C LEU A 220 8.88 -3.19 -14.51
N SER A 221 8.49 -4.39 -14.13
CA SER A 221 8.05 -5.42 -15.08
C SER A 221 7.01 -6.32 -14.45
N GLY A 222 6.16 -6.90 -15.30
CA GLY A 222 5.19 -7.92 -14.94
C GLY A 222 4.66 -8.66 -16.17
N ALA A 223 3.82 -9.66 -15.95
CA ALA A 223 3.16 -10.39 -17.02
C ALA A 223 1.66 -10.47 -16.74
N PHE A 224 0.87 -10.29 -17.79
CA PHE A 224 -0.56 -10.56 -17.74
C PHE A 224 -0.78 -12.02 -17.43
N ASN A 225 -1.92 -12.32 -16.82
CA ASN A 225 -2.34 -13.68 -16.60
C ASN A 225 -3.86 -13.83 -16.79
N SER A 226 -4.29 -15.06 -17.08
CA SER A 226 -5.72 -15.41 -17.26
C SER A 226 -6.45 -15.61 -15.94
N ALA A 227 -5.87 -15.25 -14.79
CA ALA A 227 -6.70 -15.09 -13.61
C ALA A 227 -7.54 -13.86 -13.90
N ALA A 228 -8.68 -14.09 -14.56
CA ALA A 228 -9.78 -13.18 -14.52
C ALA A 228 -10.05 -13.00 -13.02
N THR A 229 -9.53 -11.91 -12.44
CA THR A 229 -10.35 -11.19 -11.48
C THR A 229 -11.66 -11.02 -12.23
N ALA A 230 -12.70 -11.69 -11.73
CA ALA A 230 -14.03 -11.49 -12.23
C ALA A 230 -14.17 -9.99 -12.39
N ALA A 231 -14.49 -9.52 -13.61
CA ALA A 231 -14.81 -8.12 -13.81
C ALA A 231 -15.69 -7.76 -12.61
N THR A 232 -15.18 -6.89 -11.74
CA THR A 232 -16.00 -6.34 -10.68
C THR A 232 -17.21 -5.85 -11.45
N GLY A 233 -18.42 -6.29 -11.10
CA GLY A 233 -19.64 -5.86 -11.82
C GLY A 233 -19.92 -4.36 -11.63
N HIS A 234 -18.88 -3.59 -11.36
CA HIS A 234 -18.80 -2.27 -10.79
C HIS A 234 -18.07 -1.37 -11.78
N ASP A 235 -18.58 -0.14 -11.93
CA ASP A 235 -17.96 0.91 -12.75
C ASP A 235 -16.68 1.47 -12.10
N ASN A 236 -16.36 1.03 -10.88
CA ASN A 236 -15.22 1.47 -10.11
C ASN A 236 -14.73 0.29 -9.25
N ASP A 237 -13.48 -0.12 -9.42
CA ASP A 237 -12.92 -1.30 -8.76
C ASP A 237 -12.96 -1.17 -7.23
N ILE A 238 -12.87 0.05 -6.70
CA ILE A 238 -12.94 0.28 -5.26
C ILE A 238 -14.27 -0.13 -4.66
N ASP A 239 -15.34 -0.26 -5.44
CA ASP A 239 -16.64 -0.68 -4.94
C ASP A 239 -16.69 -2.18 -4.62
N ASP A 240 -15.82 -2.99 -5.24
CA ASP A 240 -15.63 -4.39 -4.86
C ASP A 240 -15.00 -4.50 -3.47
N THR A 241 -15.50 -5.44 -2.66
CA THR A 241 -15.10 -5.54 -1.26
C THR A 241 -13.71 -6.14 -1.08
N ASP A 242 -13.32 -7.08 -1.93
CA ASP A 242 -12.00 -7.71 -1.82
C ASP A 242 -10.93 -6.75 -2.32
N PHE A 243 -11.17 -6.12 -3.47
CA PHE A 243 -10.31 -5.05 -3.99
C PHE A 243 -10.19 -3.89 -3.00
N PHE A 244 -11.29 -3.46 -2.38
CA PHE A 244 -11.25 -2.41 -1.35
C PHE A 244 -10.29 -2.75 -0.21
N VAL A 245 -10.33 -3.98 0.30
CA VAL A 245 -9.45 -4.41 1.39
C VAL A 245 -8.00 -4.49 0.91
N GLU A 246 -7.75 -5.13 -0.24
CA GLU A 246 -6.41 -5.21 -0.83
C GLU A 246 -5.78 -3.83 -1.02
N GLN A 247 -6.56 -2.86 -1.54
CA GLN A 247 -6.10 -1.50 -1.74
C GLN A 247 -5.67 -0.85 -0.42
N HIS A 248 -6.34 -1.13 0.70
CA HIS A 248 -5.92 -0.62 2.01
C HIS A 248 -4.59 -1.24 2.47
N TYR A 249 -4.37 -2.54 2.24
CA TYR A 249 -3.07 -3.13 2.53
C TYR A 249 -1.95 -2.48 1.69
N ARG A 250 -2.22 -2.19 0.41
CA ARG A 250 -1.28 -1.53 -0.50
C ARG A 250 -1.00 -0.08 -0.13
N ASP A 251 -2.03 0.69 0.19
CA ASP A 251 -1.93 2.12 0.52
C ASP A 251 -1.26 2.34 1.89
N PHE A 252 -1.58 1.52 2.89
CA PHE A 252 -1.17 1.77 4.29
C PHE A 252 -0.02 0.93 4.80
N LEU A 253 0.09 -0.33 4.36
CA LEU A 253 1.09 -1.28 4.86
C LEU A 253 2.15 -1.64 3.82
N ASP A 254 2.03 -1.13 2.60
CA ASP A 254 2.92 -1.41 1.47
C ASP A 254 3.17 -2.90 1.21
N ARG A 255 2.12 -3.70 1.38
CA ARG A 255 2.14 -5.14 1.12
C ARG A 255 0.79 -5.60 0.63
N GLU A 256 0.73 -6.81 0.10
CA GLU A 256 -0.54 -7.47 -0.17
C GLU A 256 -1.13 -8.00 1.14
N ALA A 257 -2.46 -8.12 1.16
CA ALA A 257 -3.14 -8.87 2.20
C ALA A 257 -2.70 -10.33 2.14
N ASP A 258 -2.46 -10.94 3.30
CA ASP A 258 -2.49 -12.40 3.40
C ASP A 258 -3.94 -12.90 3.34
N ASP A 259 -4.15 -14.15 2.89
CA ASP A 259 -5.49 -14.72 2.69
C ASP A 259 -6.39 -14.55 3.92
N ALA A 260 -5.85 -14.77 5.13
CA ALA A 260 -6.61 -14.67 6.37
C ALA A 260 -6.98 -13.21 6.71
N GLY A 261 -6.05 -12.27 6.50
CA GLY A 261 -6.31 -10.84 6.65
C GLY A 261 -7.37 -10.34 5.68
N LEU A 262 -7.26 -10.71 4.40
CA LEU A 262 -8.25 -10.38 3.37
C LEU A 262 -9.63 -10.91 3.77
N ASP A 263 -9.72 -12.21 4.07
CA ASP A 263 -10.96 -12.85 4.49
C ASP A 263 -11.58 -12.17 5.72
N PHE A 264 -10.77 -11.83 6.72
CA PHE A 264 -11.27 -11.21 7.94
C PHE A 264 -11.97 -9.87 7.66
N TRP A 265 -11.29 -8.96 6.96
CA TRP A 265 -11.83 -7.63 6.66
C TRP A 265 -12.98 -7.69 5.65
N ALA A 266 -12.83 -8.48 4.59
CA ALA A 266 -13.84 -8.63 3.56
C ALA A 266 -15.13 -9.25 4.12
N ASN A 267 -15.03 -10.31 4.91
CA ASN A 267 -16.21 -10.93 5.53
C ASN A 267 -16.91 -9.98 6.52
N GLY A 268 -16.15 -9.13 7.21
CA GLY A 268 -16.69 -8.08 8.08
C GLY A 268 -17.58 -7.07 7.35
N ILE A 269 -17.32 -6.83 6.06
CA ILE A 269 -18.16 -5.99 5.18
C ILE A 269 -19.27 -6.83 4.54
N LYS A 270 -18.94 -8.00 3.98
CA LYS A 270 -19.89 -8.89 3.26
C LYS A 270 -21.05 -9.36 4.14
N GLN A 271 -20.85 -9.52 5.45
CA GLN A 271 -21.91 -9.89 6.39
C GLN A 271 -23.08 -8.87 6.46
N CYS A 272 -22.89 -7.64 5.99
CA CYS A 272 -23.96 -6.65 5.87
C CYS A 272 -25.01 -7.00 4.80
N GLY A 273 -24.71 -7.93 3.89
CA GLY A 273 -25.61 -8.30 2.80
C GLY A 273 -26.03 -7.08 1.97
N SER A 274 -27.34 -6.85 1.82
CA SER A 274 -27.88 -5.74 1.05
C SER A 274 -28.09 -4.44 1.85
N ASP A 275 -27.71 -4.38 3.13
CA ASP A 275 -27.81 -3.15 3.93
C ASP A 275 -26.65 -2.20 3.59
N ALA A 276 -26.95 -1.25 2.70
CA ALA A 276 -25.98 -0.25 2.24
C ALA A 276 -25.41 0.61 3.40
N ALA A 277 -26.22 0.93 4.41
CA ALA A 277 -25.75 1.75 5.53
C ALA A 277 -24.84 0.92 6.47
N CYS A 278 -25.10 -0.38 6.61
CA CYS A 278 -24.18 -1.29 7.28
C CYS A 278 -22.86 -1.38 6.53
N ALA A 279 -22.90 -1.61 5.21
CA ALA A 279 -21.70 -1.75 4.39
C ALA A 279 -20.83 -0.48 4.41
N GLU A 280 -21.44 0.71 4.31
CA GLU A 280 -20.74 1.99 4.43
C GLU A 280 -20.01 2.12 5.78
N ARG A 281 -20.70 1.87 6.90
CA ARG A 281 -20.06 1.92 8.23
C ARG A 281 -18.97 0.87 8.40
N ALA A 282 -19.15 -0.33 7.84
CA ALA A 282 -18.15 -1.40 7.88
C ALA A 282 -16.90 -1.00 7.10
N ARG A 283 -17.06 -0.42 5.90
CA ARG A 283 -15.96 0.08 5.07
C ARG A 283 -15.20 1.20 5.78
N VAL A 284 -15.90 2.18 6.35
CA VAL A 284 -15.30 3.26 7.15
C VAL A 284 -14.52 2.71 8.34
N SER A 285 -15.05 1.69 9.01
CA SER A 285 -14.39 1.08 10.18
C SER A 285 -13.16 0.24 9.78
N ALA A 286 -13.27 -0.55 8.70
CA ALA A 286 -12.15 -1.32 8.15
C ALA A 286 -11.01 -0.37 7.72
N SER A 287 -11.36 0.73 7.04
CA SER A 287 -10.42 1.77 6.60
C SER A 287 -9.66 2.38 7.78
N ALA A 288 -10.40 2.82 8.81
CA ALA A 288 -9.81 3.45 9.98
C ALA A 288 -8.89 2.49 10.76
N ALA A 289 -9.19 1.19 10.75
CA ALA A 289 -8.45 0.19 11.52
C ALA A 289 -6.98 0.08 11.12
N PHE A 290 -6.62 0.36 9.85
CA PHE A 290 -5.22 0.36 9.42
C PHE A 290 -4.39 1.41 10.15
N PHE A 291 -4.90 2.64 10.27
CA PHE A 291 -4.22 3.72 11.01
C PHE A 291 -4.22 3.52 12.54
N LEU A 292 -5.18 2.74 13.04
CA LEU A 292 -5.29 2.40 14.46
C LEU A 292 -4.51 1.12 14.82
N SER A 293 -3.95 0.42 13.83
CA SER A 293 -3.18 -0.80 14.05
C SER A 293 -1.90 -0.51 14.82
N ILE A 294 -1.44 -1.50 15.60
CA ILE A 294 -0.14 -1.43 16.28
C ILE A 294 0.97 -1.17 15.27
N GLU A 295 0.90 -1.83 14.10
CA GLU A 295 1.86 -1.67 13.02
C GLU A 295 2.04 -0.19 12.66
N PHE A 296 0.94 0.49 12.36
CA PHE A 296 0.98 1.90 11.94
C PHE A 296 1.25 2.87 13.10
N GLN A 297 0.77 2.58 14.31
CA GLN A 297 1.04 3.40 15.49
C GLN A 297 2.52 3.39 15.90
N GLU A 298 3.18 2.25 15.78
CA GLU A 298 4.58 2.05 16.16
C GLU A 298 5.57 2.33 15.02
N THR A 299 5.08 2.54 13.79
CA THR A 299 5.88 2.94 12.63
C THR A 299 5.51 4.35 12.15
N GLY A 300 4.42 4.50 11.40
CA GLY A 300 4.00 5.77 10.78
C GLY A 300 3.83 6.92 11.78
N TYR A 301 3.15 6.70 12.91
CA TYR A 301 3.01 7.76 13.92
C TYR A 301 4.32 8.04 14.68
N MET A 302 5.21 7.05 14.82
CA MET A 302 6.56 7.31 15.35
C MET A 302 7.33 8.24 14.41
N LEU A 303 7.31 7.97 13.10
CA LEU A 303 7.98 8.81 12.08
C LEU A 303 7.41 10.23 12.03
N TYR A 304 6.09 10.38 12.16
CA TYR A 304 5.45 11.68 12.31
C TYR A 304 6.05 12.44 13.51
N ARG A 305 6.15 11.77 14.68
CA ARG A 305 6.68 12.38 15.90
C ARG A 305 8.17 12.71 15.79
N PHE A 306 8.97 11.86 15.16
CA PHE A 306 10.39 12.15 14.86
C PHE A 306 10.53 13.46 14.07
N ASN A 307 9.70 13.66 13.04
CA ASN A 307 9.73 14.89 12.26
C ASN A 307 9.33 16.12 13.10
N LYS A 308 8.29 15.98 13.92
CA LYS A 308 7.81 17.03 14.81
C LYS A 308 8.84 17.43 15.86
N GLU A 309 9.42 16.49 16.60
CA GLU A 309 10.39 16.80 17.65
C GLU A 309 11.75 17.24 17.10
N SER A 310 12.15 16.71 15.94
CA SER A 310 13.41 17.11 15.31
C SER A 310 13.30 18.51 14.70
N PHE A 311 12.25 18.79 13.94
CA PHE A 311 12.19 19.94 13.04
C PHE A 311 11.05 20.93 13.32
N GLY A 312 10.12 20.60 14.22
CA GLY A 312 8.97 21.44 14.54
C GLY A 312 7.89 21.48 13.44
N THR A 313 8.01 20.67 12.40
CA THR A 313 7.13 20.65 11.22
C THR A 313 6.47 19.28 11.04
N MET A 314 5.38 19.22 10.29
CA MET A 314 4.80 17.94 9.85
C MET A 314 5.66 17.33 8.74
N PRO A 315 5.74 15.98 8.64
CA PRO A 315 6.45 15.34 7.55
C PRO A 315 5.80 15.69 6.20
N ARG A 316 6.58 15.58 5.13
CA ARG A 316 6.12 15.68 3.74
C ARG A 316 6.00 14.27 3.14
N ARG A 317 4.98 14.03 2.32
CA ARG A 317 4.57 12.69 1.86
C ARG A 317 5.73 11.86 1.31
N ASN A 318 6.44 12.35 0.29
CA ASN A 318 7.44 11.52 -0.40
C ASN A 318 8.57 11.07 0.53
N GLN A 319 9.08 11.96 1.38
CA GLN A 319 10.09 11.58 2.38
C GLN A 319 9.51 10.62 3.43
N PHE A 320 8.26 10.84 3.84
CA PHE A 320 7.56 9.95 4.76
C PHE A 320 7.42 8.54 4.19
N LEU A 321 7.13 8.38 2.89
CA LEU A 321 7.03 7.06 2.26
C LEU A 321 8.36 6.30 2.31
N VAL A 322 9.48 6.98 2.05
CA VAL A 322 10.84 6.37 2.15
C VAL A 322 11.08 5.85 3.56
N ASP A 323 10.77 6.69 4.55
CA ASP A 323 10.98 6.36 5.96
C ASP A 323 10.05 5.25 6.43
N MET A 324 8.81 5.26 5.95
CA MET A 324 7.79 4.24 6.24
C MET A 324 8.20 2.87 5.66
N GLN A 325 8.75 2.84 4.43
CA GLN A 325 9.24 1.61 3.83
C GLN A 325 10.36 0.98 4.66
N ALA A 326 11.27 1.78 5.21
CA ALA A 326 12.30 1.30 6.12
C ALA A 326 11.71 0.82 7.46
N ALA A 327 10.76 1.57 8.04
CA ALA A 327 10.14 1.24 9.33
C ALA A 327 9.28 -0.04 9.28
N ALA A 328 8.61 -0.31 8.15
CA ALA A 328 7.74 -1.46 7.97
C ALA A 328 8.45 -2.67 7.33
N GLN A 329 9.73 -2.56 6.96
CA GLN A 329 10.41 -3.59 6.16
C GLN A 329 10.36 -4.97 6.84
N GLY A 330 9.66 -5.92 6.21
CA GLY A 330 9.51 -7.30 6.69
C GLY A 330 8.75 -7.43 8.01
N LEU A 331 8.01 -6.40 8.42
CA LEU A 331 7.17 -6.44 9.61
C LEU A 331 5.79 -6.98 9.24
N VAL A 332 5.36 -8.03 9.94
CA VAL A 332 3.98 -8.50 9.91
C VAL A 332 3.57 -8.75 11.36
N VAL A 333 2.76 -7.85 11.91
CA VAL A 333 2.33 -7.95 13.30
C VAL A 333 1.57 -9.25 13.53
N GLY A 334 1.99 -9.99 14.55
CA GLY A 334 1.38 -11.26 14.92
C GLY A 334 2.12 -12.52 14.50
N GLN A 335 3.11 -12.40 13.62
CA GLN A 335 3.98 -13.52 13.25
C GLN A 335 5.01 -13.82 14.33
N PRO A 336 5.45 -15.08 14.52
CA PRO A 336 6.53 -15.37 15.44
C PRO A 336 7.76 -14.45 15.23
N GLY A 337 8.15 -13.70 16.27
CA GLY A 337 9.29 -12.77 16.22
C GLY A 337 9.00 -11.36 15.71
N TRP A 338 7.74 -11.01 15.44
CA TRP A 338 7.36 -9.68 14.95
C TRP A 338 7.75 -8.54 15.90
N GLU A 339 7.70 -8.75 17.22
CA GLU A 339 8.07 -7.72 18.21
C GLU A 339 9.55 -7.36 18.11
N GLN A 340 10.42 -8.37 17.96
CA GLN A 340 11.85 -8.16 17.78
C GLN A 340 12.11 -7.46 16.45
N LYS A 341 11.43 -7.90 15.38
CA LYS A 341 11.54 -7.27 14.07
C LYS A 341 11.12 -5.80 14.08
N LEU A 342 10.02 -5.47 14.78
CA LEU A 342 9.58 -4.10 15.00
C LEU A 342 10.64 -3.29 15.75
N GLU A 343 11.17 -3.83 16.86
CA GLU A 343 12.20 -3.15 17.65
C GLU A 343 13.48 -2.90 16.84
N ASP A 344 13.91 -3.87 16.04
CA ASP A 344 15.08 -3.75 15.15
C ASP A 344 14.85 -2.66 14.10
N ASN A 345 13.68 -2.63 13.47
CA ASN A 345 13.31 -1.58 12.51
C ASN A 345 13.28 -0.19 13.18
N LYS A 346 12.67 -0.06 14.37
CA LYS A 346 12.63 1.21 15.12
C LYS A 346 14.04 1.72 15.46
N ARG A 347 14.96 0.82 15.84
CA ARG A 347 16.37 1.16 16.09
C ARG A 347 17.04 1.66 14.82
N GLN A 348 16.98 0.88 13.75
CA GLN A 348 17.63 1.21 12.47
C GLN A 348 17.16 2.56 11.93
N VAL A 349 15.84 2.81 11.98
CA VAL A 349 15.26 4.08 11.53
C VAL A 349 15.71 5.24 12.41
N ALA A 350 15.72 5.10 13.73
CA ALA A 350 16.19 6.16 14.63
C ALA A 350 17.68 6.47 14.43
N ASP A 351 18.52 5.44 14.26
CA ASP A 351 19.95 5.60 13.97
C ASP A 351 20.15 6.30 12.61
N ALA A 352 19.42 5.92 11.58
CA ALA A 352 19.47 6.59 10.28
C ALA A 352 18.97 8.04 10.37
N TRP A 353 17.94 8.31 11.18
CA TRP A 353 17.34 9.62 11.36
C TRP A 353 18.32 10.64 11.94
N VAL A 354 19.02 10.27 13.00
CA VAL A 354 19.99 11.17 13.65
C VAL A 354 21.25 11.41 12.83
N ASN A 355 21.49 10.60 11.81
CA ASN A 355 22.61 10.75 10.86
C ASN A 355 22.25 11.59 9.62
N ARG A 356 21.04 12.16 9.56
CA ARG A 356 20.64 13.02 8.43
C ARG A 356 21.39 14.34 8.44
N PRO A 357 21.75 14.91 7.27
CA PRO A 357 22.44 16.20 7.18
C PRO A 357 21.72 17.33 7.92
N GLU A 358 20.39 17.42 7.81
CA GLU A 358 19.57 18.42 8.46
C GLU A 358 19.45 18.21 9.99
N PHE A 359 19.56 16.96 10.46
CA PHE A 359 19.59 16.65 11.89
C PHE A 359 20.92 17.12 12.48
N HIS A 360 22.03 16.76 11.84
CA HIS A 360 23.38 17.24 12.19
C HIS A 360 23.47 18.77 12.20
N ALA A 361 23.00 19.41 11.14
CA ALA A 361 23.01 20.87 11.01
C ALA A 361 22.26 21.57 12.14
N ARG A 362 21.24 20.92 12.73
CA ARG A 362 20.44 21.47 13.81
C ARG A 362 21.03 21.18 15.19
N PHE A 363 21.53 19.98 15.43
CA PHE A 363 21.81 19.49 16.78
C PHE A 363 23.29 19.31 17.12
N ASP A 364 24.21 19.29 16.15
CA ASP A 364 25.63 19.02 16.43
C ASP A 364 26.30 20.09 17.29
N ALA A 365 25.87 21.34 17.16
CA ALA A 365 26.40 22.45 17.96
C ALA A 365 25.80 22.53 19.37
N MET A 366 24.80 21.70 19.69
CA MET A 366 24.12 21.72 20.98
C MET A 366 24.83 20.81 22.00
N THR A 367 24.83 21.22 23.26
CA THR A 367 25.15 20.32 24.38
C THR A 367 24.06 19.26 24.55
N ASP A 368 24.33 18.19 25.29
CA ASP A 368 23.34 17.13 25.56
C ASP A 368 22.07 17.68 26.22
N ASP A 369 22.23 18.59 27.18
CA ASP A 369 21.14 19.35 27.79
C ASP A 369 20.29 20.10 26.77
N GLN A 370 20.95 20.88 25.91
CA GLN A 370 20.29 21.70 24.89
C GLN A 370 19.57 20.85 23.84
N PHE A 371 20.15 19.70 23.50
CA PHE A 371 19.56 18.73 22.58
C PHE A 371 18.26 18.17 23.15
N VAL A 372 18.27 17.65 24.38
CA VAL A 372 17.07 17.12 25.06
C VAL A 372 16.00 18.21 25.17
N ASP A 373 16.38 19.43 25.59
CA ASP A 373 15.45 20.55 25.71
C ASP A 373 14.86 20.98 24.36
N ALA A 374 15.63 20.88 23.28
CA ALA A 374 15.17 21.23 21.94
C ALA A 374 14.12 20.24 21.41
N LEU A 375 14.30 18.94 21.67
CA LEU A 375 13.31 17.91 21.28
C LEU A 375 11.98 18.12 22.03
N PHE A 376 12.02 18.22 23.36
CA PHE A 376 10.80 18.46 24.16
C PHE A 376 10.11 19.78 23.83
N ARG A 377 10.87 20.83 23.51
CA ARG A 377 10.31 22.11 23.06
C ARG A 377 9.56 21.98 21.74
N ASN A 378 10.12 21.24 20.76
CA ASN A 378 9.46 21.04 19.47
C ASN A 378 8.25 20.08 19.59
N ALA A 379 8.34 19.05 20.43
CA ALA A 379 7.21 18.22 20.83
C ALA A 379 6.13 19.06 21.54
N GLY A 380 6.55 20.14 22.19
CA GLY A 380 5.70 21.06 22.94
C GLY A 380 5.01 20.37 24.10
N VAL A 381 5.75 19.51 24.78
CA VAL A 381 5.40 18.86 26.05
C VAL A 381 6.44 19.26 27.10
N GLN A 382 6.12 19.09 28.38
CA GLN A 382 7.03 19.39 29.48
C GLN A 382 7.31 18.09 30.24
N PRO A 383 8.53 17.52 30.13
CA PRO A 383 8.88 16.31 30.84
C PRO A 383 9.02 16.56 32.34
N ALA A 384 9.02 15.49 33.14
CA ALA A 384 9.43 15.59 34.52
C ALA A 384 10.92 15.99 34.59
N GLU A 385 11.30 16.82 35.58
CA GLU A 385 12.68 17.30 35.72
C GLU A 385 13.68 16.14 35.87
N ALA A 386 13.28 15.07 36.57
CA ALA A 386 14.08 13.86 36.72
C ALA A 386 14.28 13.15 35.37
N GLU A 387 13.22 12.91 34.60
CA GLU A 387 13.29 12.27 33.28
C GLU A 387 14.21 13.04 32.33
N ARG A 388 14.02 14.36 32.26
CA ARG A 388 14.87 15.22 31.43
C ARG A 388 16.33 15.18 31.85
N SER A 389 16.59 15.15 33.16
CA SER A 389 17.95 15.06 33.71
C SER A 389 18.60 13.70 33.41
N ASP A 390 17.84 12.61 33.52
CA ASP A 390 18.31 11.25 33.25
C ASP A 390 18.68 11.06 31.77
N LEU A 391 17.91 11.62 30.84
CA LEU A 391 18.23 11.58 29.41
C LEU A 391 19.53 12.33 29.08
N ALA A 392 19.70 13.53 29.65
CA ALA A 392 20.92 14.32 29.44
C ALA A 392 22.15 13.68 30.08
N GLU A 393 22.02 13.10 31.27
CA GLU A 393 23.10 12.33 31.90
C GLU A 393 23.45 11.08 31.11
N GLY A 394 22.43 10.38 30.58
CA GLY A 394 22.64 9.19 29.77
C GLY A 394 23.46 9.44 28.50
N LEU A 395 23.25 10.60 27.84
CA LEU A 395 24.07 11.02 26.71
C LEU A 395 25.53 11.28 27.13
N ARG A 396 25.74 12.00 28.24
CA ARG A 396 27.08 12.31 28.79
C ARG A 396 27.84 11.06 29.22
N GLN A 397 27.14 10.06 29.74
CA GLN A 397 27.70 8.78 30.17
C GLN A 397 27.76 7.73 29.05
N HIS A 398 27.25 8.05 27.86
CA HIS A 398 27.13 7.13 26.72
C HIS A 398 26.30 5.87 27.00
N SER A 399 25.39 5.91 27.99
CA SER A 399 24.34 4.91 28.16
C SER A 399 23.13 5.17 27.27
N GLU A 400 22.99 6.40 26.77
CA GLU A 400 22.06 6.80 25.72
C GLU A 400 22.83 7.31 24.50
N THR A 401 22.18 7.22 23.34
CA THR A 401 22.59 7.89 22.11
C THR A 401 21.54 8.95 21.75
N ARG A 402 21.85 9.85 20.83
CA ARG A 402 20.83 10.77 20.30
C ARG A 402 19.62 10.03 19.72
N ALA A 403 19.84 8.84 19.14
CA ALA A 403 18.77 8.01 18.60
C ALA A 403 17.90 7.39 19.71
N THR A 404 18.49 6.93 20.82
CA THR A 404 17.69 6.41 21.94
C THR A 404 16.91 7.52 22.64
N VAL A 405 17.49 8.71 22.79
CA VAL A 405 16.76 9.88 23.31
C VAL A 405 15.62 10.30 22.38
N LEU A 406 15.86 10.39 21.06
CA LEU A 406 14.82 10.67 20.06
C LEU A 406 13.63 9.72 20.22
N ARG A 407 13.90 8.41 20.29
CA ARG A 407 12.86 7.39 20.50
C ARG A 407 12.09 7.59 21.80
N LYS A 408 12.78 7.90 22.91
CA LYS A 408 12.13 8.10 24.21
C LYS A 408 11.23 9.33 24.24
N VAL A 409 11.67 10.44 23.63
CA VAL A 409 10.83 11.64 23.51
C VAL A 409 9.62 11.36 22.60
N ALA A 410 9.81 10.67 21.47
CA ALA A 410 8.70 10.24 20.61
C ALA A 410 7.72 9.28 21.31
N ASP A 411 8.18 8.52 22.30
CA ASP A 411 7.36 7.59 23.07
C ASP A 411 6.69 8.23 24.30
N ASP A 412 6.96 9.51 24.59
CA ASP A 412 6.27 10.26 25.64
C ASP A 412 4.74 10.22 25.46
N ALA A 413 4.03 9.91 26.55
CA ALA A 413 2.58 9.73 26.52
C ALA A 413 1.86 11.04 26.20
N GLY A 414 2.35 12.17 26.73
CA GLY A 414 1.80 13.49 26.44
C GLY A 414 1.96 13.86 24.97
N PHE A 415 3.12 13.55 24.38
CA PHE A 415 3.40 13.84 22.98
C PHE A 415 2.58 12.97 22.04
N LYS A 416 2.48 11.66 22.33
CA LYS A 416 1.59 10.72 21.62
C LYS A 416 0.15 11.23 21.60
N GLN A 417 -0.38 11.59 22.77
CA GLN A 417 -1.76 12.08 22.90
C GLN A 417 -1.97 13.39 22.14
N LYS A 418 -1.06 14.35 22.29
CA LYS A 418 -1.17 15.68 21.68
C LYS A 418 -1.19 15.64 20.15
N GLU A 419 -0.38 14.77 19.56
CA GLU A 419 -0.22 14.72 18.11
C GLU A 419 -1.14 13.69 17.43
N GLN A 420 -1.88 12.88 18.19
CA GLN A 420 -2.69 11.79 17.64
C GLN A 420 -3.67 12.25 16.56
N THR A 421 -4.46 13.30 16.82
CA THR A 421 -5.44 13.83 15.86
C THR A 421 -4.77 14.37 14.61
N SER A 422 -3.73 15.19 14.78
CA SER A 422 -3.00 15.82 13.67
C SER A 422 -2.32 14.77 12.77
N ALA A 423 -1.69 13.77 13.39
CA ALA A 423 -1.08 12.66 12.67
C ALA A 423 -2.15 11.85 11.90
N PHE A 424 -3.26 11.49 12.55
CA PHE A 424 -4.35 10.78 11.88
C PHE A 424 -4.87 11.57 10.66
N VAL A 425 -5.11 12.88 10.81
CA VAL A 425 -5.57 13.72 9.69
C VAL A 425 -4.56 13.74 8.55
N LEU A 426 -3.26 13.89 8.84
CA LEU A 426 -2.23 13.94 7.81
C LEU A 426 -2.16 12.63 7.02
N MET A 427 -2.33 11.49 7.68
CA MET A 427 -2.22 10.17 7.05
C MET A 427 -3.38 9.89 6.09
N GLN A 428 -4.52 10.57 6.26
CA GLN A 428 -5.62 10.54 5.30
C GLN A 428 -5.22 11.17 3.96
N TYR A 429 -4.50 12.29 3.98
CA TYR A 429 -3.98 12.92 2.75
C TYR A 429 -2.90 12.06 2.10
N PHE A 430 -2.01 11.46 2.90
CA PHE A 430 -0.90 10.68 2.36
C PHE A 430 -1.35 9.37 1.72
N GLY A 431 -2.24 8.63 2.38
CA GLY A 431 -2.67 7.31 1.93
C GLY A 431 -3.86 7.32 0.98
N TYR A 432 -4.86 8.20 1.15
CA TYR A 432 -5.98 8.24 0.19
C TYR A 432 -5.72 9.18 -0.98
N LEU A 433 -5.27 10.40 -0.72
CA LEU A 433 -5.18 11.46 -1.74
C LEU A 433 -3.81 11.56 -2.41
N HIS A 434 -2.83 10.80 -1.92
CA HIS A 434 -1.49 10.72 -2.48
C HIS A 434 -0.73 12.06 -2.58
N ARG A 435 -1.03 13.01 -1.70
CA ARG A 435 -0.44 14.37 -1.73
C ARG A 435 -0.23 14.98 -0.35
N ASN A 436 0.49 16.09 -0.27
CA ASN A 436 0.50 16.91 0.94
C ASN A 436 -0.81 17.71 1.07
N PRO A 437 -1.22 18.10 2.29
CA PRO A 437 -2.49 18.82 2.47
C PRO A 437 -2.55 20.21 1.84
N ASP A 438 -1.42 20.80 1.47
CA ASP A 438 -1.25 22.11 0.83
C ASP A 438 -0.87 22.00 -0.66
N GLU A 439 -1.15 20.85 -1.29
CA GLU A 439 -0.87 20.57 -2.71
C GLU A 439 -2.13 20.08 -3.45
N GLY A 440 -2.07 20.08 -4.79
CA GLY A 440 -3.13 19.56 -5.65
C GLY A 440 -4.35 20.48 -5.70
N ALA A 441 -5.52 19.97 -5.31
CA ALA A 441 -6.75 20.75 -5.24
C ALA A 441 -6.72 21.81 -4.12
N ASP A 442 -5.89 21.59 -3.10
CA ASP A 442 -5.66 22.55 -2.01
C ASP A 442 -4.40 23.37 -2.31
N ALA A 443 -4.45 24.68 -2.01
CA ALA A 443 -3.30 25.58 -2.15
C ALA A 443 -2.69 25.98 -0.79
N ASP A 444 -3.30 25.53 0.32
CA ASP A 444 -2.91 25.83 1.69
C ASP A 444 -3.44 24.78 2.67
N MET A 445 -3.21 24.98 3.97
CA MET A 445 -3.62 24.06 5.04
C MET A 445 -5.10 24.19 5.44
N SER A 446 -5.95 24.89 4.71
CA SER A 446 -7.35 25.13 5.11
C SER A 446 -8.16 23.83 5.21
N GLY A 447 -8.02 22.91 4.24
CA GLY A 447 -8.64 21.60 4.28
C GLY A 447 -8.15 20.75 5.46
N PHE A 448 -6.85 20.75 5.72
CA PHE A 448 -6.26 20.07 6.88
C PHE A 448 -6.84 20.61 8.19
N ASN A 449 -6.83 21.94 8.37
CA ASN A 449 -7.31 22.59 9.58
C ASN A 449 -8.82 22.40 9.79
N PHE A 450 -9.60 22.33 8.71
CA PHE A 450 -11.02 21.99 8.77
C PHE A 450 -11.23 20.61 9.39
N TRP A 451 -10.53 19.59 8.87
CA TRP A 451 -10.67 18.23 9.37
C TRP A 451 -10.13 18.04 10.78
N LEU A 452 -8.98 18.65 11.09
CA LEU A 452 -8.42 18.67 12.43
C LEU A 452 -9.43 19.23 13.44
N LYS A 453 -9.98 20.42 13.15
CA LYS A 453 -11.00 21.02 14.00
C LYS A 453 -12.25 20.14 14.12
N LYS A 454 -12.75 19.59 13.01
CA LYS A 454 -13.95 18.74 13.02
C LYS A 454 -13.74 17.49 13.88
N LEU A 455 -12.56 16.90 13.83
CA LEU A 455 -12.23 15.72 14.61
C LEU A 455 -12.06 16.06 16.10
N ASP A 456 -11.40 17.17 16.43
CA ASP A 456 -11.27 17.66 17.81
C ASP A 456 -12.62 18.03 18.44
N ASP A 457 -13.50 18.72 17.70
CA ASP A 457 -14.86 19.04 18.14
C ASP A 457 -15.70 17.78 18.44
N ASN A 458 -15.34 16.64 17.84
CA ASN A 458 -15.97 15.34 18.05
C ASN A 458 -15.16 14.41 18.97
N GLY A 459 -14.17 14.94 19.69
CA GLY A 459 -13.38 14.19 20.69
C GLY A 459 -12.55 13.06 20.08
N GLY A 460 -12.09 13.20 18.84
CA GLY A 460 -11.33 12.17 18.13
C GLY A 460 -12.17 11.07 17.48
N ASP A 461 -13.50 11.15 17.56
CA ASP A 461 -14.42 10.18 16.97
C ASP A 461 -14.54 10.39 15.46
N PHE A 462 -13.78 9.61 14.68
CA PHE A 462 -13.74 9.71 13.22
C PHE A 462 -15.07 9.38 12.54
N GLN A 463 -15.94 8.60 13.21
CA GLN A 463 -17.27 8.27 12.68
C GLN A 463 -18.20 9.47 12.81
N LYS A 464 -18.24 10.13 13.98
CA LYS A 464 -19.01 11.36 14.16
C LYS A 464 -18.47 12.53 13.35
N ALA A 465 -17.16 12.60 13.18
CA ALA A 465 -16.53 13.57 12.30
C ALA A 465 -16.76 13.26 10.80
N GLU A 466 -17.29 12.07 10.45
CA GLU A 466 -17.42 11.55 9.09
C GLU A 466 -16.13 11.62 8.28
N MET A 467 -14.97 11.63 8.95
CA MET A 467 -13.72 11.99 8.31
C MET A 467 -13.28 10.92 7.33
N VAL A 468 -13.13 9.67 7.80
CA VAL A 468 -12.66 8.57 6.95
C VAL A 468 -13.61 8.37 5.77
N ARG A 469 -14.92 8.43 6.02
CA ARG A 469 -15.96 8.38 4.98
C ARG A 469 -15.72 9.43 3.89
N ALA A 470 -15.52 10.69 4.28
CA ALA A 470 -15.35 11.77 3.31
C ALA A 470 -14.12 11.59 2.41
N PHE A 471 -13.05 10.97 2.91
CA PHE A 471 -11.86 10.68 2.09
C PHE A 471 -12.09 9.50 1.15
N ILE A 472 -12.63 8.37 1.63
CA ILE A 472 -12.86 7.17 0.80
C ILE A 472 -14.02 7.34 -0.21
N GLU A 473 -14.91 8.31 0.02
CA GLU A 473 -15.98 8.67 -0.92
C GLU A 473 -15.61 9.86 -1.81
N SER A 474 -14.46 10.51 -1.56
CA SER A 474 -14.03 11.68 -2.34
C SER A 474 -13.86 11.33 -3.81
N ALA A 475 -14.18 12.28 -4.70
CA ALA A 475 -13.94 12.11 -6.12
C ALA A 475 -12.45 11.89 -6.41
N GLU A 476 -11.56 12.54 -5.66
CA GLU A 476 -10.11 12.40 -5.79
C GLU A 476 -9.64 10.97 -5.53
N TYR A 477 -10.06 10.34 -4.42
CA TYR A 477 -9.74 8.94 -4.15
C TYR A 477 -10.41 7.99 -5.15
N ARG A 478 -11.72 8.15 -5.39
CA ARG A 478 -12.47 7.22 -6.24
C ARG A 478 -12.04 7.24 -7.69
N ASN A 479 -11.58 8.38 -8.21
CA ASN A 479 -11.15 8.49 -9.61
C ASN A 479 -9.91 7.64 -9.92
N ARG A 480 -9.10 7.26 -8.91
CA ARG A 480 -7.96 6.33 -9.06
C ARG A 480 -8.34 4.92 -9.52
N PHE A 481 -9.62 4.55 -9.38
CA PHE A 481 -10.08 3.17 -9.58
C PHE A 481 -11.23 3.08 -10.58
N ARG A 482 -11.47 4.15 -11.36
CA ARG A 482 -12.45 4.12 -12.44
C ARG A 482 -11.80 3.51 -13.67
N TRP A 483 -12.50 2.56 -14.28
CA TRP A 483 -12.12 1.87 -15.50
C TRP A 483 -13.35 1.64 -16.39
#